data_AF-A0AAE9YMD8-F1
#
_entry.id   AF-A0AAE9YMD8-F1
#
_cell.length_a   1.000
_cell.length_b   1.000
_cell.length_c   1.000
_cell.angle_alpha   90.00
_cell.angle_beta   90.00
_cell.angle_gamma   90.00
#
_symmetry.space_group_name_H-M   'P 1'
#
loop_
_entity.id
_entity.type
_entity.pdbx_description
1 polymer ?
#
loop_
_entity_poly.entity_id
_entity_poly.type
_entity_poly.pdbx_seq_one_letter_code
_entity_poly.pdbx_strand_id
1 'polypeptide(L)'
;MLKHAIGIRAYAPENEVVWHINKTDRHGIKNLTFGEGNHRNSISLIAAKRLSADDNLQVNASCLQPFTLKVISYNNQYRYKIHCDQASSKTVLDITISKQNKPA
;
A
#
# COMPACT_ATOMS: atom_id res chain seq x y z
N MET A 1 -10.05 14.60 -13.78
CA MET A 1 -9.28 13.43 -14.25
C MET A 1 -8.98 12.53 -13.05
N LEU A 2 -9.75 11.45 -12.87
CA LEU A 2 -9.63 10.54 -11.73
C LEU A 2 -8.55 9.49 -12.05
N LYS A 3 -7.42 9.49 -11.32
CA LYS A 3 -6.35 8.50 -11.53
C LYS A 3 -6.81 7.18 -10.92
N HIS A 4 -7.19 6.22 -11.76
CA HIS A 4 -7.50 4.85 -11.35
C HIS A 4 -6.29 4.24 -10.63
N ALA A 5 -6.37 4.17 -9.31
CA ALA A 5 -5.39 3.45 -8.51
C ALA A 5 -5.65 1.96 -8.64
N ILE A 6 -4.69 1.26 -9.22
CA ILE A 6 -4.80 -0.17 -9.55
C ILE A 6 -4.95 -0.96 -8.25
N GLY A 7 -6.16 -1.47 -7.99
CA GLY A 7 -6.42 -2.41 -6.90
C GLY A 7 -6.42 -1.81 -5.48
N ILE A 8 -6.53 -0.49 -5.32
CA ILE A 8 -6.58 0.16 -3.99
C ILE A 8 -8.03 0.38 -3.56
N ARG A 9 -8.36 -0.04 -2.34
CA ARG A 9 -9.65 0.20 -1.67
C ARG A 9 -9.39 0.78 -0.28
N ALA A 10 -9.98 1.94 0.02
CA ALA A 10 -9.94 2.52 1.35
C ALA A 10 -11.25 2.24 2.09
N TYR A 11 -11.12 1.70 3.30
CA TYR A 11 -12.19 1.44 4.24
C TYR A 11 -12.14 2.53 5.31
N ALA A 12 -12.88 3.61 5.05
CA ALA A 12 -12.87 4.82 5.88
C ALA A 12 -13.24 4.59 7.37
N PRO A 13 -14.26 3.76 7.72
CA PRO A 13 -14.61 3.51 9.13
C PRO A 13 -13.51 2.79 9.92
N GLU A 14 -12.73 1.94 9.25
CA GLU A 14 -11.70 1.09 9.87
C GLU A 14 -10.29 1.70 9.75
N ASN A 15 -10.17 2.83 9.05
CA ASN A 15 -8.90 3.46 8.70
C ASN A 15 -7.92 2.44 8.10
N GLU A 16 -8.46 1.57 7.23
CA GLU A 16 -7.73 0.49 6.56
C GLU A 16 -7.71 0.75 5.06
N VAL A 17 -6.58 0.46 4.42
CA VAL A 17 -6.42 0.49 2.98
C VAL A 17 -5.97 -0.87 2.51
N VAL A 18 -6.74 -1.48 1.62
CA VAL A 18 -6.41 -2.75 0.98
C VAL A 18 -5.86 -2.45 -0.41
N TRP A 19 -4.69 -2.99 -0.73
CA TRP A 19 -4.06 -2.85 -2.03
C TRP A 19 -3.68 -4.20 -2.62
N HIS A 20 -4.26 -4.51 -3.78
CA HIS A 20 -3.88 -5.63 -4.63
C HIS A 20 -2.71 -5.25 -5.55
N ILE A 21 -1.52 -5.82 -5.31
CA ILE A 21 -0.28 -5.53 -6.05
C ILE A 21 0.21 -6.78 -6.79
N ASN A 22 -0.29 -6.99 -8.00
CA ASN A 22 0.17 -8.09 -8.87
C ASN A 22 1.03 -7.60 -10.05
N LYS A 23 1.06 -6.28 -10.30
CA LYS A 23 1.86 -5.72 -11.39
C LYS A 23 3.34 -5.56 -10.97
N THR A 24 4.23 -5.69 -11.94
CA THR A 24 5.67 -5.44 -11.77
C THR A 24 6.06 -4.00 -12.07
N ASP A 25 5.30 -3.28 -12.90
CA ASP A 25 5.56 -1.86 -13.15
C ASP A 25 5.36 -0.98 -11.92
N ARG A 26 5.99 0.19 -11.90
CA ARG A 26 5.76 1.20 -10.86
C ARG A 26 4.31 1.70 -10.93
N HIS A 27 3.55 1.54 -9.86
CA HIS A 27 2.15 1.97 -9.80
C HIS A 27 1.74 2.36 -8.38
N GLY A 28 0.57 2.97 -8.25
CA GLY A 28 0.01 3.37 -6.97
C GLY A 28 -0.94 4.54 -7.04
N ILE A 29 -1.19 5.16 -5.89
CA ILE A 29 -1.99 6.37 -5.74
C ILE A 29 -1.21 7.43 -5.01
N LYS A 30 -1.49 8.69 -5.34
CA LYS A 30 -1.01 9.85 -4.58
C LYS A 30 -2.18 10.65 -4.08
N ASN A 31 -2.06 11.18 -2.87
CA ASN A 31 -3.04 12.04 -2.21
C ASN A 31 -4.46 11.46 -2.22
N LEU A 32 -4.58 10.14 -1.98
CA LEU A 32 -5.87 9.52 -1.71
C LEU A 32 -6.35 10.04 -0.36
N THR A 33 -7.43 10.82 -0.38
CA THR A 33 -8.07 11.29 0.84
C THR A 33 -9.24 10.38 1.19
N PHE A 34 -9.31 9.92 2.43
CA PHE A 34 -10.40 9.10 2.95
C PHE A 34 -10.65 9.38 4.43
N GLY A 35 -11.80 8.94 4.96
CA GLY A 35 -12.25 9.30 6.31
C GLY A 35 -13.11 10.56 6.33
N GLU A 36 -13.76 10.81 7.46
CA GLU A 36 -14.70 11.92 7.66
C GLU A 36 -14.35 12.75 8.91
N GLY A 37 -14.68 14.04 8.87
CA GLY A 37 -14.45 14.97 9.97
C GLY A 37 -12.97 15.03 10.40
N ASN A 38 -12.73 14.86 11.70
CA ASN A 38 -11.39 14.90 12.30
C ASN A 38 -10.53 13.65 12.00
N HIS A 39 -11.12 12.59 11.43
CA HIS A 39 -10.44 11.36 11.04
C HIS A 39 -10.05 11.35 9.55
N ARG A 40 -10.09 12.51 8.90
CA ARG A 40 -9.70 12.64 7.50
C ARG A 40 -8.20 12.41 7.35
N ASN A 41 -7.85 11.40 6.57
CA ASN A 41 -6.47 11.04 6.26
C ASN A 41 -6.19 11.30 4.78
N SER A 42 -4.97 11.68 4.45
CA SER A 42 -4.49 11.79 3.07
C SER A 42 -3.25 10.95 2.93
N ILE A 43 -3.27 9.99 2.00
CA ILE A 43 -2.20 9.02 1.84
C ILE A 43 -1.66 8.98 0.41
N SER A 44 -0.39 8.62 0.28
CA SER A 44 0.21 8.20 -0.98
C SER A 44 0.84 6.83 -0.80
N LEU A 45 0.60 5.95 -1.75
CA LEU A 45 1.09 4.58 -1.77
C LEU A 45 1.67 4.31 -3.15
N ILE A 46 2.99 4.10 -3.24
CA ILE A 46 3.69 3.88 -4.51
C ILE A 46 4.56 2.63 -4.43
N ALA A 47 4.21 1.62 -5.21
CA ALA A 47 5.01 0.43 -5.41
C ALA A 47 6.11 0.74 -6.42
N ALA A 48 7.33 0.32 -6.11
CA ALA A 48 8.46 0.41 -7.04
C ALA A 48 8.30 -0.54 -8.22
N LYS A 49 9.04 -0.27 -9.30
CA LYS A 49 9.14 -1.22 -10.41
C LYS A 49 9.95 -2.43 -9.96
N ARG A 50 9.53 -3.61 -10.40
CA ARG A 50 10.19 -4.90 -10.26
C ARG A 50 10.54 -5.45 -11.64
N LEU A 51 11.59 -6.25 -11.73
CA LEU A 51 11.95 -6.97 -12.95
C LEU A 51 11.11 -8.24 -13.09
N SER A 52 10.77 -8.87 -11.95
CA SER A 52 9.98 -10.10 -11.91
C SER A 52 8.89 -10.09 -10.83
N ALA A 53 7.99 -11.06 -10.89
CA ALA A 53 6.97 -11.28 -9.87
C ALA A 53 7.56 -11.70 -8.51
N ASP A 54 8.77 -12.26 -8.53
CA ASP A 54 9.47 -12.85 -7.38
C ASP A 54 10.40 -11.84 -6.68
N ASP A 55 10.63 -10.68 -7.29
CA ASP A 55 11.41 -9.63 -6.67
C ASP A 55 10.65 -9.03 -5.48
N ASN A 56 11.43 -8.54 -4.50
CA ASN A 56 10.91 -7.84 -3.33
C ASN A 56 10.00 -6.70 -3.73
N LEU A 57 8.86 -6.62 -3.04
CA LEU A 57 7.88 -5.57 -3.23
C LEU A 57 8.22 -4.39 -2.33
N GLN A 58 8.75 -3.33 -2.92
CA GLN A 58 9.01 -2.08 -2.21
C GLN A 58 7.80 -1.14 -2.36
N VAL A 59 7.22 -0.73 -1.23
CA VAL A 59 6.10 0.21 -1.19
C VAL A 59 6.50 1.45 -0.40
N ASN A 60 6.40 2.61 -1.04
CA ASN A 60 6.54 3.89 -0.37
C ASN A 60 5.16 4.35 0.10
N ALA A 61 5.01 4.52 1.41
CA ALA A 61 3.82 5.05 2.04
C ALA A 61 4.10 6.44 2.62
N SER A 62 3.16 7.36 2.45
CA SER A 62 3.11 8.63 3.18
C SER A 62 1.67 8.87 3.60
N CYS A 63 1.46 9.47 4.76
CA CYS A 63 0.13 9.72 5.31
C CYS A 63 0.10 10.93 6.24
N LEU A 64 -1.09 11.48 6.49
CA LEU A 64 -1.30 12.52 7.50
C LEU A 64 -1.64 11.93 8.86
N GLN A 65 -2.31 10.80 8.89
CA GLN A 65 -2.63 10.07 10.11
C GLN A 65 -2.21 8.62 9.97
N PRO A 66 -1.83 7.94 11.06
CA PRO A 66 -1.55 6.51 11.02
C PRO A 66 -2.73 5.74 10.44
N PHE A 67 -2.47 4.67 9.69
CA PHE A 67 -3.51 3.82 9.10
C PHE A 67 -3.02 2.38 8.95
N THR A 68 -3.93 1.46 8.67
CA THR A 68 -3.56 0.06 8.37
C THR A 68 -3.47 -0.15 6.87
N LEU A 69 -2.34 -0.63 6.37
CA LEU A 69 -2.17 -1.06 4.99
C LEU A 69 -2.22 -2.58 4.91
N LYS A 70 -3.21 -3.12 4.21
CA LYS A 70 -3.28 -4.52 3.81
C LYS A 70 -2.80 -4.68 2.37
N VAL A 71 -1.69 -5.39 2.16
CA VAL A 71 -1.18 -5.71 0.82
C VAL A 71 -1.56 -7.14 0.47
N ILE A 72 -2.21 -7.30 -0.68
CA ILE A 72 -2.54 -8.61 -1.26
C ILE A 72 -1.72 -8.73 -2.54
N SER A 73 -0.83 -9.71 -2.60
CA SER A 73 0.04 -9.96 -3.75
C SER A 73 0.02 -11.44 -4.08
N TYR A 74 -0.48 -11.76 -5.27
CA TYR A 74 -0.74 -13.13 -5.72
C TYR A 74 -1.56 -13.91 -4.68
N ASN A 75 -0.93 -14.81 -3.93
CA ASN A 75 -1.56 -15.67 -2.92
C ASN A 75 -1.23 -15.25 -1.47
N ASN A 76 -0.41 -14.21 -1.29
CA ASN A 76 0.04 -13.77 0.02
C ASN A 76 -0.69 -12.50 0.46
N GLN A 77 -0.98 -12.41 1.75
CA GLN A 77 -1.58 -11.23 2.37
C GLN A 77 -0.69 -10.75 3.51
N TYR A 78 -0.49 -9.44 3.57
CA TYR A 78 0.32 -8.78 4.58
C TYR A 78 -0.43 -7.60 5.15
N ARG A 79 -0.27 -7.33 6.45
CA ARG A 79 -0.96 -6.23 7.14
C ARG A 79 0.07 -5.43 7.93
N TYR A 80 0.11 -4.13 7.69
CA TYR A 80 1.09 -3.21 8.27
C TYR A 80 0.37 -2.05 8.95
N LYS A 81 0.79 -1.68 10.16
CA LYS A 81 0.42 -0.40 10.76
C LYS A 81 1.41 0.66 10.29
N ILE A 82 0.90 1.62 9.54
CA ILE A 82 1.71 2.73 9.03
C ILE A 82 1.57 3.89 9.99
N HIS A 83 2.70 4.36 10.50
CA HIS A 83 2.79 5.55 11.31
C HIS A 83 3.45 6.65 10.47
N CYS A 84 2.83 7.82 10.40
CA CYS A 84 3.39 8.94 9.67
C CYS A 84 3.71 10.07 10.63
N ASP A 85 5.00 10.31 10.82
CA ASP A 85 5.48 11.47 11.55
C ASP A 85 5.28 12.72 10.71
N GLN A 86 4.70 13.74 11.34
CA GLN A 86 4.23 15.00 10.74
C GLN A 86 5.33 15.85 10.06
N ALA A 87 6.57 15.38 10.03
CA ALA A 87 7.68 16.02 9.35
C ALA A 87 8.23 15.06 8.27
N SER A 88 7.67 15.10 7.06
CA SER A 88 8.30 14.53 5.85
C SER A 88 8.61 13.01 5.86
N SER A 89 7.97 12.19 6.69
CA SER A 89 8.30 10.76 6.75
C SER A 89 7.72 9.98 5.57
N LYS A 90 8.54 9.80 4.54
CA LYS A 90 8.34 8.77 3.51
C LYS A 90 8.73 7.43 4.12
N THR A 91 7.75 6.67 4.60
CA THR A 91 8.00 5.31 5.08
C THR A 91 8.19 4.41 3.87
N VAL A 92 9.40 3.88 3.69
CA VAL A 92 9.67 2.82 2.71
C VAL A 92 9.43 1.49 3.41
N LEU A 93 8.45 0.72 2.94
CA LEU A 93 8.21 -0.64 3.36
C LEU A 93 8.89 -1.56 2.34
N ASP A 94 9.95 -2.24 2.75
CA ASP A 94 10.53 -3.34 1.98
C ASP A 94 9.81 -4.63 2.37
N ILE A 95 8.94 -5.12 1.48
CA ILE A 95 8.20 -6.37 1.68
C ILE A 95 8.87 -7.46 0.86
N THR A 96 9.51 -8.41 1.53
CA THR A 96 10.02 -9.64 0.91
C THR A 96 8.86 -10.61 0.72
N ILE A 97 8.55 -10.96 -0.52
CA ILE A 97 7.52 -11.95 -0.86
C ILE A 97 8.22 -13.24 -1.25
N SER A 98 8.28 -14.22 -0.35
CA SER A 98 8.67 -15.59 -0.70
C SER A 98 7.44 -16.36 -1.18
N LYS A 99 7.53 -16.96 -2.38
CA LYS A 99 6.57 -17.98 -2.81
C LYS A 99 6.62 -19.12 -1.79
N GLN A 100 5.52 -19.39 -1.09
CA GLN A 100 5.36 -20.70 -0.49
C GLN A 100 5.25 -21.68 -1.65
N ASN A 101 6.27 -22.53 -1.81
CA ASN A 101 6.23 -23.64 -2.75
C ASN A 101 4.96 -24.43 -2.48
N LYS A 102 4.06 -24.45 -3.46
CA LYS A 102 2.95 -25.40 -3.50
C LYS A 102 3.60 -26.79 -3.57
N PRO A 103 3.38 -27.70 -2.60
CA PRO A 103 3.84 -29.07 -2.78
C PRO A 103 3.12 -29.66 -4.00
N ALA A 104 3.90 -30.37 -4.82
CA ALA A 104 3.46 -31.05 -6.03
C ALA A 104 2.35 -32.06 -5.75
#